data_AF-A0A2T0Y2U2-F1
#
_entry.id   AF-A0A2T0Y2U2-F1
#
_cell.length_a   1.000
_cell.length_b   1.000
_cell.length_c   1.000
_cell.angle_alpha   90.00
_cell.angle_beta   90.00
_cell.angle_gamma   90.00
#
_symmetry.space_group_name_H-M   'P 1'
#
loop_
_entity.id
_entity.type
_entity.pdbx_description
1 polymer ?
#
loop_
_entity_poly.entity_id
_entity_poly.type
_entity_poly.pdbx_seq_one_letter_code
_entity_poly.pdbx_strand_id
1 'polypeptide(L)'
;MSGAPTSPDVQLADDARRPVRRALLSVYDKSGLTELATALHAAGVELVSTGSTAARIADAGVPVTRVEELTGFPECLEGRVKTLHPRVHAGILADTRKEDHLRQLAELEIDTFELVVVNLYPFAETVASGAAPDDVVEQIDIGGPSMVRAAAKNHPSVAVVVDPARYDDVAAAVRDGGFTFAQRKRLAAAAFAHTAAYDVAVSSWFASVYAPDEAAVESGLPDVTGATWERSDVLRYGENPHQRAALYGRTDGTVGLAQATQLHGKAMSYNNYVDADAAWRAAHDHAEPAVAIIKHANPCGIAVGADVAQAHARAHATDPVSAYGGVVAANRVVTRAAAEQIAPVFTEVVVAPGFEPAALEVLQAKKNVRLLTIDAGATPAAVEMRPVSGGLLVQEVDRFQADGDDPASWTLAAGEAADDATLADLVFAWRAVRAAKSNAILLAHDGAAVGIGMGQVNRVDSCRLSVERANTLADGAERARGAVAASDAFFPFADGLQVLLDAGVRAVVQPGGSIRDEEVVAAAQAAGVTMYLTGTRHFAH
;
A
#
# COMPACT_ATOMS: atom_id res chain seq x y z
N MET A 1 -38.85 -17.69 -26.79
CA MET A 1 -38.55 -16.58 -27.73
C MET A 1 -37.82 -15.49 -26.95
N SER A 2 -36.51 -15.36 -27.13
CA SER A 2 -35.73 -14.31 -26.46
C SER A 2 -35.92 -12.98 -27.21
N GLY A 3 -36.94 -12.22 -26.85
CA GLY A 3 -37.05 -10.83 -27.28
C GLY A 3 -35.85 -10.04 -26.74
N ALA A 4 -35.31 -9.12 -27.54
CA ALA A 4 -34.27 -8.21 -27.09
C ALA A 4 -34.76 -7.44 -25.84
N PRO A 5 -33.89 -7.16 -24.86
CA PRO A 5 -34.29 -6.39 -23.69
C PRO A 5 -34.82 -5.03 -24.12
N THR A 6 -36.11 -4.79 -23.87
CA THR A 6 -36.78 -3.52 -24.12
C THR A 6 -36.25 -2.45 -23.16
N SER A 7 -36.14 -1.20 -23.58
CA SER A 7 -35.85 -0.08 -22.67
C SER A 7 -36.98 0.07 -21.65
N PRO A 8 -36.68 0.50 -20.40
CA PRO A 8 -37.72 0.73 -19.40
C PRO A 8 -38.61 1.89 -19.83
N ASP A 9 -39.90 1.82 -19.48
CA ASP A 9 -40.92 2.80 -19.88
C ASP A 9 -40.79 4.15 -19.13
N VAL A 10 -40.02 4.17 -18.02
CA VAL A 10 -39.89 5.33 -17.13
C VAL A 10 -38.43 5.59 -16.73
N GLN A 11 -38.01 6.85 -16.82
CA GLN A 11 -36.76 7.35 -16.23
C GLN A 11 -36.99 7.87 -14.81
N LEU A 12 -36.11 7.51 -13.87
CA LEU A 12 -36.19 7.95 -12.48
C LEU A 12 -35.33 9.20 -12.25
N ALA A 13 -35.90 10.20 -11.59
CA ALA A 13 -35.12 11.32 -11.04
C ALA A 13 -34.24 10.86 -9.87
N ASP A 14 -33.14 11.54 -9.62
CA ASP A 14 -32.14 11.15 -8.61
C ASP A 14 -32.70 11.16 -7.18
N ASP A 15 -33.68 12.01 -6.90
CA ASP A 15 -34.39 12.13 -5.64
C ASP A 15 -35.60 11.18 -5.50
N ALA A 16 -35.96 10.43 -6.56
CA ALA A 16 -37.08 9.50 -6.54
C ALA A 16 -36.90 8.42 -5.45
N ARG A 17 -37.74 8.47 -4.43
CA ARG A 17 -37.71 7.52 -3.30
C ARG A 17 -38.53 6.28 -3.60
N ARG A 18 -38.08 5.15 -3.06
CA ARG A 18 -38.80 3.89 -3.10
C ARG A 18 -38.94 3.33 -1.68
N PRO A 19 -40.16 3.26 -1.11
CA PRO A 19 -40.39 2.68 0.21
C PRO A 19 -39.94 1.23 0.26
N VAL A 20 -39.34 0.83 1.38
CA VAL A 20 -38.94 -0.56 1.61
C VAL A 20 -40.12 -1.29 2.23
N ARG A 21 -40.63 -2.35 1.58
CA ARG A 21 -41.71 -3.19 2.12
C ARG A 21 -41.22 -4.58 2.49
N ARG A 22 -40.30 -5.14 1.70
CA ARG A 22 -39.66 -6.43 1.99
C ARG A 22 -38.15 -6.29 1.94
N ALA A 23 -37.49 -6.90 2.92
CA ALA A 23 -36.02 -6.95 3.02
C ALA A 23 -35.52 -8.39 3.08
N LEU A 24 -34.51 -8.72 2.26
CA LEU A 24 -33.79 -9.98 2.33
C LEU A 24 -32.48 -9.80 3.10
N LEU A 25 -32.30 -10.47 4.23
CA LEU A 25 -31.12 -10.39 5.08
C LEU A 25 -30.40 -11.74 5.10
N SER A 26 -29.14 -11.78 4.68
CA SER A 26 -28.30 -12.99 4.72
C SER A 26 -26.86 -12.58 4.96
N VAL A 27 -26.44 -12.55 6.22
CA VAL A 27 -25.16 -12.00 6.64
C VAL A 27 -24.33 -13.01 7.44
N TYR A 28 -23.04 -13.09 7.09
CA TYR A 28 -22.03 -13.78 7.87
C TYR A 28 -21.75 -13.01 9.16
N ASP A 29 -21.24 -11.78 9.04
CA ASP A 29 -21.04 -10.86 10.16
C ASP A 29 -22.39 -10.30 10.63
N LYS A 30 -22.72 -10.59 11.88
CA LYS A 30 -24.00 -10.26 12.52
C LYS A 30 -23.93 -8.98 13.36
N SER A 31 -22.82 -8.24 13.29
CA SER A 31 -22.67 -6.94 13.94
C SER A 31 -23.81 -6.00 13.54
N GLY A 32 -24.51 -5.44 14.54
CA GLY A 32 -25.65 -4.53 14.35
C GLY A 32 -26.92 -5.15 13.73
N LEU A 33 -26.95 -6.46 13.48
CA LEU A 33 -28.08 -7.12 12.78
C LEU A 33 -29.38 -7.01 13.57
N THR A 34 -29.32 -7.18 14.89
CA THR A 34 -30.50 -7.17 15.76
C THR A 34 -31.15 -5.79 15.78
N GLU A 35 -30.34 -4.75 15.88
CA GLU A 35 -30.75 -3.35 15.87
C GLU A 35 -31.37 -2.98 14.51
N LEU A 36 -30.73 -3.39 13.42
CA LEU A 36 -31.26 -3.20 12.07
C LEU A 36 -32.61 -3.89 11.90
N ALA A 37 -32.70 -5.20 12.22
CA ALA A 37 -33.92 -5.97 12.04
C ALA A 37 -35.09 -5.41 12.85
N THR A 38 -34.83 -4.99 14.10
CA THR A 38 -35.82 -4.33 14.95
C THR A 38 -36.31 -3.03 14.33
N ALA A 39 -35.40 -2.20 13.80
CA ALA A 39 -35.77 -0.93 13.18
C ALA A 39 -36.59 -1.12 11.89
N LEU A 40 -36.22 -2.10 11.06
CA LEU A 40 -36.96 -2.45 9.84
C LEU A 40 -38.36 -2.96 10.18
N HIS A 41 -38.47 -3.87 11.14
CA HIS A 41 -39.75 -4.41 11.57
C HIS A 41 -40.66 -3.32 12.18
N ALA A 42 -40.11 -2.42 12.99
CA ALA A 42 -40.85 -1.28 13.54
C ALA A 42 -41.39 -0.34 12.46
N ALA A 43 -40.74 -0.28 11.29
CA ALA A 43 -41.20 0.45 10.12
C ALA A 43 -42.19 -0.34 9.25
N GLY A 44 -42.60 -1.54 9.67
CA GLY A 44 -43.54 -2.39 8.95
C GLY A 44 -42.92 -3.18 7.78
N VAL A 45 -41.59 -3.32 7.75
CA VAL A 45 -40.89 -4.10 6.72
C VAL A 45 -41.00 -5.60 7.05
N GLU A 46 -41.40 -6.40 6.07
CA GLU A 46 -41.33 -7.85 6.14
C GLU A 46 -39.88 -8.30 5.97
N LEU A 47 -39.39 -9.12 6.90
CA LEU A 47 -38.03 -9.65 6.87
C LEU A 47 -38.03 -11.07 6.33
N VAL A 48 -37.21 -11.30 5.31
CA VAL A 48 -36.90 -12.63 4.78
C VAL A 48 -35.43 -12.92 5.08
N SER A 49 -35.10 -14.10 5.60
CA SER A 49 -33.73 -14.42 5.97
C SER A 49 -33.39 -15.92 5.88
N THR A 50 -32.10 -16.24 5.97
CA THR A 50 -31.56 -17.60 5.84
C THR A 50 -30.98 -18.10 7.16
N GLY A 51 -31.04 -19.41 7.41
CA GLY A 51 -30.27 -20.13 8.43
C GLY A 51 -30.01 -19.38 9.75
N SER A 52 -28.73 -19.14 10.07
CA SER A 52 -28.31 -18.50 11.33
C SER A 52 -28.67 -17.01 11.41
N THR A 53 -28.80 -16.30 10.28
CA THR A 53 -29.28 -14.92 10.27
C THR A 53 -30.75 -14.85 10.70
N ALA A 54 -31.60 -15.74 10.16
CA ALA A 54 -33.00 -15.84 10.55
C ALA A 54 -33.16 -16.20 12.03
N ALA A 55 -32.35 -17.15 12.54
CA ALA A 55 -32.34 -17.51 13.95
C ALA A 55 -32.02 -16.30 14.84
N ARG A 56 -30.97 -15.53 14.52
CA ARG A 56 -30.58 -14.34 15.29
C ARG A 56 -31.65 -13.25 15.31
N ILE A 57 -32.38 -13.08 14.21
CA ILE A 57 -33.51 -12.14 14.13
C ILE A 57 -34.68 -12.63 14.99
N ALA A 58 -35.03 -13.92 14.89
CA ALA A 58 -36.11 -14.53 15.67
C ALA A 58 -35.84 -14.51 17.19
N ASP A 59 -34.59 -14.73 17.60
CA ASP A 59 -34.16 -14.66 19.01
C ASP A 59 -34.35 -13.26 19.61
N ALA A 60 -34.38 -12.21 18.78
CA ALA A 60 -34.70 -10.85 19.20
C ALA A 60 -36.22 -10.57 19.27
N GLY A 61 -37.06 -11.58 19.04
CA GLY A 61 -38.51 -11.46 19.03
C GLY A 61 -39.08 -10.80 17.77
N VAL A 62 -38.27 -10.64 16.72
CA VAL A 62 -38.69 -10.05 15.45
C VAL A 62 -39.20 -11.15 14.51
N PRO A 63 -40.43 -11.06 13.98
CA PRO A 63 -40.93 -11.99 12.98
C PRO A 63 -40.06 -12.00 11.72
N VAL A 64 -39.72 -13.19 11.23
CA VAL A 64 -38.89 -13.38 10.05
C VAL A 64 -39.39 -14.58 9.25
N THR A 65 -39.63 -14.38 7.97
CA THR A 65 -39.94 -15.45 7.02
C THR A 65 -38.65 -16.12 6.59
N ARG A 66 -38.61 -17.44 6.68
CA ARG A 66 -37.42 -18.18 6.25
C ARG A 66 -37.40 -18.34 4.73
N VAL A 67 -36.21 -18.35 4.13
CA VAL A 67 -36.07 -18.55 2.67
C VAL A 67 -36.63 -19.91 2.22
N GLU A 68 -36.59 -20.94 3.06
CA GLU A 68 -37.19 -22.25 2.75
C GLU A 68 -38.72 -22.15 2.61
N GLU A 69 -39.37 -21.29 3.40
CA GLU A 69 -40.81 -21.00 3.29
C GLU A 69 -41.13 -20.24 2.00
N LEU A 70 -40.28 -19.27 1.63
CA LEU A 70 -40.42 -18.52 0.38
C LEU A 70 -40.26 -19.43 -0.85
N THR A 71 -39.29 -20.35 -0.80
CA THR A 71 -38.88 -21.16 -1.96
C THR A 71 -39.64 -22.47 -2.08
N GLY A 72 -40.12 -23.02 -0.96
CA GLY A 72 -40.61 -24.40 -0.87
C GLY A 72 -39.51 -25.45 -1.01
N PHE A 73 -38.24 -25.04 -0.95
CA PHE A 73 -37.08 -25.92 -1.11
C PHE A 73 -36.28 -25.98 0.20
N PRO A 74 -35.97 -27.18 0.72
CA PRO A 74 -35.26 -27.31 1.99
C PRO A 74 -33.79 -26.89 1.87
N GLU A 75 -33.20 -26.45 2.98
CA GLU A 75 -31.75 -26.30 3.07
C GLU A 75 -31.07 -27.67 2.88
N CYS A 76 -30.16 -27.78 1.92
CA CYS A 76 -29.44 -29.02 1.60
C CYS A 76 -27.99 -28.71 1.21
N LEU A 77 -27.15 -29.75 1.11
CA LEU A 77 -25.72 -29.62 0.78
C LEU A 77 -25.03 -28.60 1.69
N GLU A 78 -25.32 -28.67 2.99
CA GLU A 78 -24.76 -27.77 4.01
C GLU A 78 -25.03 -26.27 3.73
N GLY A 79 -26.13 -25.98 3.05
CA GLY A 79 -26.58 -24.61 2.77
C GLY A 79 -25.97 -23.99 1.51
N ARG A 80 -25.19 -24.74 0.72
CA ARG A 80 -24.49 -24.25 -0.49
C ARG A 80 -25.42 -23.67 -1.56
N VAL A 81 -26.67 -24.12 -1.62
CA VAL A 81 -27.63 -23.76 -2.70
C VAL A 81 -28.88 -23.04 -2.20
N LYS A 82 -28.95 -22.69 -0.91
CA LYS A 82 -30.20 -22.24 -0.26
C LYS A 82 -30.85 -21.00 -0.87
N THR A 83 -30.07 -20.07 -1.42
CA THR A 83 -30.58 -18.83 -2.04
C THR A 83 -30.52 -18.83 -3.56
N LEU A 84 -29.93 -19.86 -4.18
CA LEU A 84 -29.79 -20.00 -5.63
C LEU A 84 -31.09 -20.48 -6.27
N HIS A 85 -32.18 -19.75 -6.01
CA HIS A 85 -33.53 -20.14 -6.39
C HIS A 85 -34.25 -19.00 -7.16
N PRO A 86 -35.03 -19.30 -8.22
CA PRO A 86 -35.76 -18.29 -8.97
C PRO A 86 -36.73 -17.46 -8.12
N ARG A 87 -37.38 -18.04 -7.10
CA ARG A 87 -38.26 -17.28 -6.19
C ARG A 87 -37.53 -16.19 -5.39
N VAL A 88 -36.24 -16.36 -5.14
CA VAL A 88 -35.38 -15.32 -4.54
C VAL A 88 -34.94 -14.33 -5.62
N HIS A 89 -34.29 -14.84 -6.67
CA HIS A 89 -33.65 -13.98 -7.67
C HIS A 89 -34.64 -13.22 -8.56
N ALA A 90 -35.84 -13.74 -8.83
CA ALA A 90 -36.87 -13.00 -9.57
C ALA A 90 -37.39 -11.82 -8.76
N GLY A 91 -37.61 -11.99 -7.44
CA GLY A 91 -37.97 -10.90 -6.53
C GLY A 91 -36.90 -9.81 -6.44
N ILE A 92 -35.62 -10.16 -6.65
CA ILE A 92 -34.50 -9.22 -6.70
C ILE A 92 -34.32 -8.59 -8.09
N LEU A 93 -34.44 -9.35 -9.19
CA LEU A 93 -34.03 -8.93 -10.54
C LEU A 93 -35.14 -8.31 -11.39
N ALA A 94 -36.41 -8.48 -11.00
CA ALA A 94 -37.50 -7.88 -11.73
C ALA A 94 -37.38 -6.36 -11.75
N ASP A 95 -37.09 -5.79 -12.93
CA ASP A 95 -37.16 -4.34 -13.14
C ASP A 95 -38.60 -3.84 -12.98
N THR A 96 -38.90 -3.23 -11.85
CA THR A 96 -40.25 -2.77 -11.47
C THR A 96 -40.74 -1.57 -12.28
N ARG A 97 -39.90 -1.02 -13.16
CA ARG A 97 -40.30 0.01 -14.14
C ARG A 97 -40.96 -0.59 -15.38
N LYS A 98 -41.00 -1.92 -15.50
CA LYS A 98 -41.61 -2.65 -16.62
C LYS A 98 -42.85 -3.39 -16.13
N GLU A 99 -44.00 -3.04 -16.68
CA GLU A 99 -45.27 -3.71 -16.35
C GLU A 99 -45.23 -5.20 -16.67
N ASP A 100 -44.53 -5.59 -17.73
CA ASP A 100 -44.34 -6.99 -18.13
C ASP A 100 -43.67 -7.84 -17.04
N HIS A 101 -42.63 -7.30 -16.40
CA HIS A 101 -41.95 -7.99 -15.31
C HIS A 101 -42.84 -8.11 -14.07
N LEU A 102 -43.59 -7.06 -13.74
CA LEU A 102 -44.54 -7.09 -12.61
C LEU A 102 -45.66 -8.11 -12.85
N ARG A 103 -46.16 -8.22 -14.09
CA ARG A 103 -47.16 -9.23 -14.45
C ARG A 103 -46.61 -10.65 -14.30
N GLN A 104 -45.39 -10.92 -14.78
CA GLN A 104 -44.75 -12.22 -14.61
C GLN A 104 -44.54 -12.58 -13.14
N LEU A 105 -44.14 -11.62 -12.30
CA LEU A 105 -44.03 -11.83 -10.86
C LEU A 105 -45.37 -12.19 -10.22
N ALA A 106 -46.45 -11.52 -10.61
CA ALA A 106 -47.80 -11.84 -10.13
C ALA A 106 -48.27 -13.23 -10.57
N GLU A 107 -48.01 -13.62 -11.83
CA GLU A 107 -48.33 -14.96 -12.36
C GLU A 107 -47.56 -16.08 -11.63
N LEU A 108 -46.34 -15.79 -11.17
CA LEU A 108 -45.47 -16.73 -10.46
C LEU A 108 -45.65 -16.70 -8.93
N GLU A 109 -46.50 -15.79 -8.42
CA GLU A 109 -46.70 -15.56 -6.98
C GLU A 109 -45.38 -15.28 -6.25
N ILE A 110 -44.62 -14.32 -6.77
CA ILE A 110 -43.32 -13.87 -6.23
C ILE A 110 -43.39 -12.36 -5.99
N ASP A 111 -43.25 -11.90 -4.74
CA ASP A 111 -43.13 -10.46 -4.48
C ASP A 111 -41.68 -9.95 -4.59
N THR A 112 -41.57 -8.65 -4.75
CA THR A 112 -40.28 -7.95 -4.90
C THR A 112 -39.57 -7.74 -3.58
N PHE A 113 -38.25 -7.57 -3.64
CA PHE A 113 -37.45 -7.03 -2.54
C PHE A 113 -37.03 -5.60 -2.85
N GLU A 114 -37.19 -4.70 -1.88
CA GLU A 114 -36.67 -3.33 -1.99
C GLU A 114 -35.33 -3.14 -1.29
N LEU A 115 -34.99 -4.06 -0.38
CA LEU A 115 -33.73 -4.04 0.36
C LEU A 115 -33.12 -5.44 0.37
N VAL A 116 -31.83 -5.52 0.08
CA VAL A 116 -31.01 -6.74 0.21
C VAL A 116 -29.80 -6.39 1.07
N VAL A 117 -29.64 -7.07 2.20
CA VAL A 117 -28.53 -6.89 3.15
C VAL A 117 -27.73 -8.18 3.21
N VAL A 118 -26.51 -8.16 2.66
CA VAL A 118 -25.65 -9.34 2.51
C VAL A 118 -24.20 -8.94 2.67
N ASN A 119 -23.51 -9.52 3.65
CA ASN A 119 -22.05 -9.52 3.71
C ASN A 119 -21.54 -10.95 3.53
N LEU A 120 -20.36 -11.07 2.93
CA LEU A 120 -19.82 -12.32 2.43
C LEU A 120 -19.08 -13.10 3.51
N TYR A 121 -18.81 -14.37 3.23
CA TYR A 121 -17.95 -15.19 4.07
C TYR A 121 -16.53 -14.60 4.11
N PRO A 122 -15.80 -14.72 5.23
CA PRO A 122 -14.55 -14.00 5.46
C PRO A 122 -13.38 -14.78 4.83
N PHE A 123 -13.39 -14.91 3.49
CA PHE A 123 -12.41 -15.70 2.75
C PHE A 123 -10.97 -15.24 3.05
N ALA A 124 -10.71 -13.94 2.95
CA ALA A 124 -9.38 -13.38 3.22
C ALA A 124 -8.91 -13.62 4.66
N GLU A 125 -9.80 -13.51 5.65
CA GLU A 125 -9.47 -13.79 7.06
C GLU A 125 -9.19 -15.30 7.28
N THR A 126 -9.91 -16.17 6.57
CA THR A 126 -9.71 -17.62 6.65
C THR A 126 -8.38 -18.03 6.04
N VAL A 127 -7.98 -17.42 4.92
CA VAL A 127 -6.64 -17.59 4.36
C VAL A 127 -5.58 -17.11 5.35
N ALA A 128 -5.77 -15.91 5.92
CA ALA A 128 -4.82 -15.32 6.87
C ALA A 128 -4.69 -16.11 8.18
N SER A 129 -5.70 -16.88 8.58
CA SER A 129 -5.64 -17.73 9.78
C SER A 129 -4.78 -18.99 9.60
N GLY A 130 -4.36 -19.29 8.36
CA GLY A 130 -3.61 -20.51 8.03
C GLY A 130 -4.47 -21.77 8.00
N ALA A 131 -5.78 -21.62 7.74
CA ALA A 131 -6.69 -22.75 7.60
C ALA A 131 -6.26 -23.72 6.48
N ALA A 132 -6.64 -24.99 6.61
CA ALA A 132 -6.32 -26.00 5.60
C ALA A 132 -7.02 -25.67 4.26
N PRO A 133 -6.49 -26.13 3.11
CA PRO A 133 -7.06 -25.79 1.82
C PRO A 133 -8.55 -26.13 1.67
N ASP A 134 -8.99 -27.27 2.20
CA ASP A 134 -10.41 -27.66 2.16
C ASP A 134 -11.28 -26.67 2.96
N ASP A 135 -10.83 -26.21 4.13
CA ASP A 135 -11.53 -25.22 4.94
C ASP A 135 -11.62 -23.86 4.23
N VAL A 136 -10.56 -23.47 3.51
CA VAL A 136 -10.55 -22.24 2.69
C VAL A 136 -11.53 -22.35 1.53
N VAL A 137 -11.60 -23.51 0.87
CA VAL A 137 -12.55 -23.77 -0.22
C VAL A 137 -14.00 -23.72 0.27
N GLU A 138 -14.29 -24.22 1.48
CA GLU A 138 -15.63 -24.09 2.08
C GLU A 138 -16.05 -22.63 2.35
N GLN A 139 -15.10 -21.69 2.45
CA GLN A 139 -15.39 -20.27 2.62
C GLN A 139 -15.64 -19.51 1.31
N ILE A 140 -15.66 -20.20 0.17
CA ILE A 140 -16.03 -19.63 -1.12
C ILE A 140 -17.56 -19.53 -1.21
N ASP A 141 -18.07 -18.31 -1.03
CA ASP A 141 -19.49 -18.01 -1.05
C ASP A 141 -20.00 -17.88 -2.49
N ILE A 142 -21.03 -18.66 -2.83
CA ILE A 142 -21.70 -18.62 -4.13
C ILE A 142 -22.99 -17.81 -4.05
N GLY A 143 -23.77 -18.02 -2.98
CA GLY A 143 -25.09 -17.41 -2.80
C GLY A 143 -25.01 -15.92 -2.52
N GLY A 144 -24.10 -15.50 -1.64
CA GLY A 144 -23.88 -14.11 -1.27
C GLY A 144 -23.55 -13.23 -2.47
N PRO A 145 -22.46 -13.50 -3.22
CA PRO A 145 -22.09 -12.69 -4.39
C PRO A 145 -23.18 -12.70 -5.46
N SER A 146 -23.90 -13.82 -5.64
CA SER A 146 -25.02 -13.91 -6.58
C SER A 146 -26.16 -12.95 -6.21
N MET A 147 -26.56 -12.91 -4.93
CA MET A 147 -27.61 -11.99 -4.45
C MET A 147 -27.15 -10.53 -4.51
N VAL A 148 -25.91 -10.24 -4.10
CA VAL A 148 -25.32 -8.89 -4.12
C VAL A 148 -25.29 -8.34 -5.55
N ARG A 149 -24.77 -9.11 -6.51
CA ARG A 149 -24.70 -8.72 -7.92
C ARG A 149 -26.09 -8.56 -8.54
N ALA A 150 -27.04 -9.43 -8.19
CA ALA A 150 -28.42 -9.34 -8.66
C ALA A 150 -29.09 -8.04 -8.19
N ALA A 151 -28.96 -7.72 -6.91
CA ALA A 151 -29.54 -6.51 -6.31
C ALA A 151 -28.87 -5.24 -6.86
N ALA A 152 -27.53 -5.23 -6.97
CA ALA A 152 -26.78 -4.12 -7.56
C ALA A 152 -27.14 -3.87 -9.02
N LYS A 153 -27.32 -4.94 -9.82
CA LYS A 153 -27.80 -4.85 -11.21
C LYS A 153 -29.18 -4.19 -11.28
N ASN A 154 -30.09 -4.54 -10.36
CA ASN A 154 -31.44 -4.00 -10.30
C ASN A 154 -31.58 -2.79 -9.34
N HIS A 155 -30.53 -1.99 -9.17
CA HIS A 155 -30.57 -0.78 -8.34
C HIS A 155 -31.67 0.25 -8.65
N PRO A 156 -32.29 0.30 -9.86
CA PRO A 156 -33.50 1.10 -10.04
C PRO A 156 -34.65 0.68 -9.10
N SER A 157 -34.72 -0.60 -8.74
CA SER A 157 -35.77 -1.18 -7.89
C SER A 157 -35.30 -1.57 -6.48
N VAL A 158 -34.03 -1.91 -6.29
CA VAL A 158 -33.51 -2.54 -5.06
C VAL A 158 -32.36 -1.74 -4.46
N ALA A 159 -32.36 -1.54 -3.15
CA ALA A 159 -31.19 -1.08 -2.39
C ALA A 159 -30.38 -2.29 -1.91
N VAL A 160 -29.07 -2.30 -2.13
CA VAL A 160 -28.16 -3.37 -1.68
C VAL A 160 -27.17 -2.84 -0.65
N VAL A 161 -27.00 -3.53 0.47
CA VAL A 161 -26.10 -3.11 1.54
C VAL A 161 -25.21 -4.28 1.91
N VAL A 162 -23.89 -4.03 1.89
CA VAL A 162 -22.86 -5.07 2.08
C VAL A 162 -21.99 -4.86 3.31
N ASP A 163 -22.20 -3.76 4.04
CA ASP A 163 -21.35 -3.31 5.13
C ASP A 163 -22.21 -2.95 6.36
N PRO A 164 -22.00 -3.62 7.52
CA PRO A 164 -22.67 -3.29 8.77
C PRO A 164 -22.52 -1.83 9.23
N ALA A 165 -21.43 -1.15 8.89
CA ALA A 165 -21.22 0.25 9.25
C ALA A 165 -22.28 1.20 8.66
N ARG A 166 -23.08 0.71 7.70
CA ARG A 166 -24.14 1.48 7.03
C ARG A 166 -25.53 1.23 7.61
N TYR A 167 -25.69 0.34 8.60
CA TYR A 167 -27.03 -0.06 9.08
C TYR A 167 -27.84 1.10 9.68
N ASP A 168 -27.17 2.07 10.32
CA ASP A 168 -27.85 3.29 10.79
C ASP A 168 -28.40 4.14 9.64
N ASP A 169 -27.66 4.26 8.53
CA ASP A 169 -28.13 4.92 7.31
C ASP A 169 -29.33 4.18 6.72
N VAL A 170 -29.34 2.84 6.77
CA VAL A 170 -30.45 2.01 6.29
C VAL A 170 -31.70 2.27 7.12
N ALA A 171 -31.58 2.22 8.44
CA ALA A 171 -32.70 2.49 9.34
C ALA A 171 -33.25 3.90 9.14
N ALA A 172 -32.38 4.90 8.94
CA ALA A 172 -32.79 6.27 8.62
C ALA A 172 -33.52 6.34 7.26
N ALA A 173 -32.94 5.77 6.20
CA ALA A 173 -33.55 5.80 4.87
C ALA A 173 -34.94 5.15 4.86
N VAL A 174 -35.12 4.01 5.55
CA VAL A 174 -36.42 3.33 5.64
C VAL A 174 -37.45 4.17 6.38
N ARG A 175 -37.08 4.81 7.50
CA ARG A 175 -37.97 5.76 8.20
C ARG A 175 -38.38 6.95 7.32
N ASP A 176 -37.48 7.41 6.46
CA ASP A 176 -37.71 8.55 5.55
C ASP A 176 -38.45 8.17 4.24
N GLY A 177 -39.16 7.04 4.22
CA GLY A 177 -39.91 6.58 3.05
C GLY A 177 -39.05 5.86 2.00
N GLY A 178 -37.88 5.38 2.40
CA GLY A 178 -36.98 4.55 1.61
C GLY A 178 -35.87 5.33 0.89
N PHE A 179 -35.03 4.59 0.16
CA PHE A 179 -33.85 5.13 -0.51
C PHE A 179 -34.21 5.94 -1.75
N THR A 180 -33.48 7.03 -1.99
CA THR A 180 -33.51 7.73 -3.28
C THR A 180 -32.82 6.91 -4.37
N PHE A 181 -33.11 7.20 -5.64
CA PHE A 181 -32.44 6.55 -6.76
C PHE A 181 -30.93 6.80 -6.75
N ALA A 182 -30.49 8.02 -6.39
CA ALA A 182 -29.08 8.33 -6.23
C ALA A 182 -28.39 7.50 -5.15
N GLN A 183 -29.06 7.27 -4.00
CA GLN A 183 -28.54 6.38 -2.95
C GLN A 183 -28.41 4.94 -3.44
N ARG A 184 -29.42 4.41 -4.16
CA ARG A 184 -29.36 3.05 -4.72
C ARG A 184 -28.23 2.88 -5.74
N LYS A 185 -27.97 3.88 -6.59
CA LYS A 185 -26.79 3.89 -7.50
C LYS A 185 -25.48 3.80 -6.74
N ARG A 186 -25.30 4.60 -5.68
CA ARG A 186 -24.10 4.58 -4.82
C ARG A 186 -23.90 3.22 -4.13
N LEU A 187 -24.99 2.67 -3.59
CA LEU A 187 -25.01 1.36 -2.96
C LEU A 187 -24.62 0.23 -3.93
N ALA A 188 -25.14 0.27 -5.16
CA ALA A 188 -24.77 -0.69 -6.20
C ALA A 188 -23.30 -0.60 -6.61
N ALA A 189 -22.74 0.61 -6.69
CA ALA A 189 -21.31 0.79 -6.94
C ALA A 189 -20.45 0.17 -5.82
N ALA A 190 -20.83 0.37 -4.56
CA ALA A 190 -20.16 -0.24 -3.42
C ALA A 190 -20.27 -1.78 -3.43
N ALA A 191 -21.44 -2.32 -3.77
CA ALA A 191 -21.66 -3.77 -3.89
C ALA A 191 -20.80 -4.43 -4.98
N PHE A 192 -20.63 -3.80 -6.14
CA PHE A 192 -19.73 -4.31 -7.18
C PHE A 192 -18.26 -4.18 -6.79
N ALA A 193 -17.85 -3.13 -6.08
CA ALA A 193 -16.50 -3.01 -5.55
C ALA A 193 -16.21 -4.12 -4.52
N HIS A 194 -17.16 -4.40 -3.61
CA HIS A 194 -17.03 -5.45 -2.61
C HIS A 194 -16.87 -6.85 -3.23
N THR A 195 -17.69 -7.18 -4.24
CA THR A 195 -17.57 -8.47 -4.95
C THR A 195 -16.31 -8.56 -5.80
N ALA A 196 -15.85 -7.46 -6.41
CA ALA A 196 -14.57 -7.44 -7.11
C ALA A 196 -13.37 -7.69 -6.16
N ALA A 197 -13.37 -7.09 -4.97
CA ALA A 197 -12.34 -7.35 -3.95
C ALA A 197 -12.36 -8.80 -3.46
N TYR A 198 -13.55 -9.37 -3.26
CA TYR A 198 -13.73 -10.78 -2.90
C TYR A 198 -13.14 -11.72 -3.97
N ASP A 199 -13.50 -11.51 -5.25
CA ASP A 199 -13.02 -12.35 -6.34
C ASP A 199 -11.50 -12.21 -6.57
N VAL A 200 -10.94 -11.01 -6.36
CA VAL A 200 -9.48 -10.81 -6.37
C VAL A 200 -8.79 -11.62 -5.27
N ALA A 201 -9.34 -11.66 -4.06
CA ALA A 201 -8.78 -12.45 -2.96
C ALA A 201 -8.80 -13.96 -3.28
N VAL A 202 -9.93 -14.48 -3.78
CA VAL A 202 -10.08 -15.88 -4.19
C VAL A 202 -9.09 -16.21 -5.31
N SER A 203 -9.08 -15.41 -6.39
CA SER A 203 -8.18 -15.62 -7.53
C SER A 203 -6.70 -15.58 -7.12
N SER A 204 -6.33 -14.66 -6.23
CA SER A 204 -4.94 -14.52 -5.77
C SER A 204 -4.50 -15.74 -4.96
N TRP A 205 -5.35 -16.26 -4.06
CA TRP A 205 -5.04 -17.46 -3.28
C TRP A 205 -4.87 -18.69 -4.17
N PHE A 206 -5.72 -18.86 -5.18
CA PHE A 206 -5.59 -19.95 -6.15
C PHE A 206 -4.25 -19.89 -6.89
N ALA A 207 -3.92 -18.73 -7.46
CA ALA A 207 -2.75 -18.55 -8.30
C ALA A 207 -1.42 -18.57 -7.52
N SER A 208 -1.43 -18.22 -6.23
CA SER A 208 -0.21 -18.13 -5.43
C SER A 208 0.02 -19.28 -4.44
N VAL A 209 -1.05 -19.94 -3.96
CA VAL A 209 -0.95 -20.93 -2.88
C VAL A 209 -1.57 -22.28 -3.24
N TYR A 210 -2.82 -22.29 -3.70
CA TYR A 210 -3.56 -23.55 -3.84
C TYR A 210 -3.21 -24.35 -5.10
N ALA A 211 -3.06 -23.66 -6.23
CA ALA A 211 -2.77 -24.26 -7.52
C ALA A 211 -1.83 -23.37 -8.36
N PRO A 212 -0.65 -23.00 -7.84
CA PRO A 212 0.35 -22.25 -8.61
C PRO A 212 0.83 -23.06 -9.82
N ASP A 213 1.08 -22.40 -10.93
CA ASP A 213 1.72 -23.03 -12.08
C ASP A 213 3.23 -23.25 -11.84
N GLU A 214 3.92 -23.93 -12.76
CA GLU A 214 5.34 -24.24 -12.61
C GLU A 214 6.20 -22.97 -12.44
N ALA A 215 5.86 -21.90 -13.16
CA ALA A 215 6.57 -20.63 -13.08
C ALA A 215 6.37 -19.96 -11.72
N ALA A 216 5.15 -19.92 -11.19
CA ALA A 216 4.83 -19.38 -9.89
C ALA A 216 5.49 -20.18 -8.75
N VAL A 217 5.59 -21.50 -8.87
CA VAL A 217 6.32 -22.34 -7.89
C VAL A 217 7.81 -22.01 -7.86
N GLU A 218 8.43 -21.78 -9.02
CA GLU A 218 9.86 -21.46 -9.09
C GLU A 218 10.16 -20.02 -8.66
N SER A 219 9.35 -19.05 -9.10
CA SER A 219 9.65 -17.62 -8.96
C SER A 219 8.86 -16.90 -7.87
N GLY A 220 7.84 -17.52 -7.28
CA GLY A 220 6.91 -16.86 -6.36
C GLY A 220 6.00 -15.80 -7.00
N LEU A 221 5.92 -15.75 -8.34
CA LEU A 221 5.14 -14.75 -9.08
C LEU A 221 3.99 -15.45 -9.84
N PRO A 222 2.72 -15.20 -9.49
CA PRO A 222 1.59 -15.90 -10.10
C PRO A 222 1.32 -15.48 -11.55
N ASP A 223 0.71 -16.37 -12.33
CA ASP A 223 0.27 -16.15 -13.71
C ASP A 223 -0.83 -15.09 -13.84
N VAL A 224 -1.62 -14.88 -12.77
CA VAL A 224 -2.59 -13.82 -12.62
C VAL A 224 -2.33 -13.05 -11.33
N THR A 225 -2.17 -11.72 -11.46
CA THR A 225 -2.06 -10.81 -10.32
C THR A 225 -3.18 -9.76 -10.36
N GLY A 226 -3.77 -9.48 -9.21
CA GLY A 226 -4.84 -8.50 -9.06
C GLY A 226 -4.74 -7.80 -7.70
N ALA A 227 -5.18 -6.55 -7.65
CA ALA A 227 -5.28 -5.80 -6.41
C ALA A 227 -6.42 -4.77 -6.50
N THR A 228 -7.04 -4.50 -5.36
CA THR A 228 -8.01 -3.43 -5.19
C THR A 228 -7.47 -2.43 -4.18
N TRP A 229 -7.82 -1.16 -4.39
CA TRP A 229 -7.48 -0.09 -3.46
C TRP A 229 -8.69 0.79 -3.20
N GLU A 230 -8.76 1.32 -1.98
CA GLU A 230 -9.77 2.27 -1.58
C GLU A 230 -9.20 3.68 -1.55
N ARG A 231 -9.95 4.65 -2.07
CA ARG A 231 -9.50 6.04 -2.08
C ARG A 231 -9.58 6.59 -0.66
N SER A 232 -8.42 6.99 -0.13
CA SER A 232 -8.29 7.66 1.16
C SER A 232 -8.57 9.16 1.02
N ASP A 233 -7.92 9.84 0.06
CA ASP A 233 -8.08 11.28 -0.13
C ASP A 233 -7.95 11.70 -1.61
N VAL A 234 -8.57 12.82 -1.98
CA VAL A 234 -8.33 13.49 -3.26
C VAL A 234 -7.31 14.59 -3.04
N LEU A 235 -6.14 14.46 -3.67
CA LEU A 235 -5.04 15.40 -3.50
C LEU A 235 -5.27 16.67 -4.30
N ARG A 236 -4.64 17.76 -3.86
CA ARG A 236 -4.74 19.08 -4.51
C ARG A 236 -4.35 19.02 -5.99
N TYR A 237 -3.32 18.25 -6.33
CA TYR A 237 -2.81 17.97 -7.66
C TYR A 237 -1.83 16.78 -7.60
N GLY A 238 -1.39 16.27 -8.75
CA GLY A 238 -0.39 15.21 -8.91
C GLY A 238 1.04 15.71 -8.76
N GLU A 239 1.98 15.22 -9.57
CA GLU A 239 3.35 15.76 -9.56
C GLU A 239 3.39 17.25 -9.89
N ASN A 240 2.51 17.68 -10.79
CA ASN A 240 2.40 19.05 -11.27
C ASN A 240 0.98 19.62 -11.06
N PRO A 241 0.82 20.95 -10.87
CA PRO A 241 -0.47 21.58 -10.56
C PRO A 241 -1.63 21.31 -11.54
N HIS A 242 -1.34 20.99 -12.79
CA HIS A 242 -2.34 20.73 -13.83
C HIS A 242 -2.85 19.27 -13.85
N GLN A 243 -2.21 18.38 -13.08
CA GLN A 243 -2.56 16.96 -12.98
C GLN A 243 -3.45 16.75 -11.75
N ARG A 244 -4.53 15.98 -11.88
CA ARG A 244 -5.36 15.56 -10.72
C ARG A 244 -4.77 14.30 -10.09
N ALA A 245 -4.88 14.16 -8.78
CA ALA A 245 -4.41 12.98 -8.07
C ALA A 245 -5.27 12.63 -6.86
N ALA A 246 -5.10 11.42 -6.36
CA ALA A 246 -5.74 10.89 -5.16
C ALA A 246 -4.81 9.87 -4.51
N LEU A 247 -4.88 9.75 -3.18
CA LEU A 247 -4.23 8.69 -2.43
C LEU A 247 -5.18 7.49 -2.32
N TYR A 248 -4.64 6.30 -2.57
CA TYR A 248 -5.34 5.04 -2.46
C TYR A 248 -4.60 4.12 -1.46
N GLY A 249 -5.34 3.49 -0.55
CA GLY A 249 -4.84 2.52 0.42
C GLY A 249 -5.20 1.09 0.04
N ARG A 250 -4.33 0.13 0.38
CA ARG A 250 -4.66 -1.30 0.28
C ARG A 250 -5.63 -1.70 1.39
N THR A 251 -6.47 -2.69 1.10
CA THR A 251 -7.47 -3.24 2.02
C THR A 251 -7.08 -4.61 2.56
N ASP A 252 -5.89 -5.10 2.23
CA ASP A 252 -5.38 -6.45 2.60
C ASP A 252 -4.58 -6.46 3.90
N GLY A 253 -4.65 -5.39 4.70
CA GLY A 253 -3.91 -5.26 5.96
C GLY A 253 -2.47 -4.79 5.80
N THR A 254 -1.95 -4.60 4.58
CA THR A 254 -0.63 -3.98 4.37
C THR A 254 -0.66 -2.54 4.88
N VAL A 255 0.24 -2.22 5.81
CA VAL A 255 0.41 -0.88 6.37
C VAL A 255 1.67 -0.25 5.81
N GLY A 256 1.56 1.00 5.37
CA GLY A 256 2.69 1.81 4.93
C GLY A 256 2.34 3.29 4.99
N LEU A 257 3.00 4.10 4.17
CA LEU A 257 2.78 5.55 4.17
C LEU A 257 1.33 5.95 3.82
N ALA A 258 0.62 5.15 3.01
CA ALA A 258 -0.77 5.41 2.67
C ALA A 258 -1.73 5.33 3.88
N GLN A 259 -1.32 4.64 4.95
CA GLN A 259 -2.06 4.53 6.23
C GLN A 259 -1.42 5.38 7.33
N ALA A 260 -0.44 6.24 7.01
CA ALA A 260 0.20 7.09 7.99
C ALA A 260 -0.82 8.04 8.66
N THR A 261 -0.69 8.21 9.97
CA THR A 261 -1.50 9.20 10.71
C THR A 261 -0.81 10.55 10.67
N GLN A 262 -1.51 11.56 10.17
CA GLN A 262 -1.03 12.93 10.17
C GLN A 262 -1.40 13.64 11.48
N LEU A 263 -0.38 13.99 12.28
CA LEU A 263 -0.54 14.63 13.60
C LEU A 263 -0.57 16.16 13.54
N HIS A 264 -0.05 16.77 12.47
CA HIS A 264 0.06 18.22 12.32
C HIS A 264 0.26 18.64 10.86
N GLY A 265 0.12 19.94 10.59
CA GLY A 265 0.53 20.56 9.32
C GLY A 265 -0.58 20.69 8.28
N LYS A 266 -0.20 21.12 7.08
CA LYS A 266 -1.09 21.21 5.92
C LYS A 266 -1.39 19.82 5.35
N ALA A 267 -2.43 19.68 4.53
CA ALA A 267 -2.65 18.47 3.75
C ALA A 267 -1.39 18.05 2.96
N MET A 268 -1.15 16.74 2.87
CA MET A 268 -0.08 16.14 2.07
C MET A 268 -0.31 16.40 0.58
N SER A 269 0.76 16.67 -0.16
CA SER A 269 0.76 16.69 -1.64
C SER A 269 1.20 15.34 -2.21
N TYR A 270 1.01 15.12 -3.51
CA TYR A 270 1.51 13.93 -4.21
C TYR A 270 3.02 13.74 -4.01
N ASN A 271 3.81 14.78 -4.25
CA ASN A 271 5.27 14.72 -4.09
C ASN A 271 5.68 14.52 -2.62
N ASN A 272 4.88 15.01 -1.65
CA ASN A 272 5.15 14.70 -0.24
C ASN A 272 5.01 13.20 0.05
N TYR A 273 4.05 12.50 -0.57
CA TYR A 273 3.94 11.05 -0.43
C TYR A 273 5.13 10.33 -1.09
N VAL A 274 5.50 10.71 -2.31
CA VAL A 274 6.66 10.10 -3.00
C VAL A 274 7.95 10.28 -2.20
N ASP A 275 8.21 11.50 -1.71
CA ASP A 275 9.44 11.79 -0.96
C ASP A 275 9.43 11.14 0.43
N ALA A 276 8.29 11.11 1.13
CA ALA A 276 8.19 10.47 2.44
C ALA A 276 8.32 8.95 2.36
N ASP A 277 7.85 8.31 1.28
CA ASP A 277 7.98 6.86 1.09
C ASP A 277 9.43 6.48 0.82
N ALA A 278 10.10 7.24 -0.06
CA ALA A 278 11.53 7.09 -0.31
C ALA A 278 12.37 7.35 0.96
N ALA A 279 12.03 8.37 1.75
CA ALA A 279 12.74 8.68 2.99
C ALA A 279 12.53 7.59 4.04
N TRP A 280 11.30 7.12 4.19
CA TRP A 280 10.95 6.04 5.10
C TRP A 280 11.74 4.77 4.78
N ARG A 281 11.75 4.35 3.51
CA ARG A 281 12.52 3.19 3.05
C ARG A 281 14.01 3.37 3.33
N ALA A 282 14.59 4.52 2.95
CA ALA A 282 16.02 4.80 3.15
C ALA A 282 16.44 4.79 4.63
N ALA A 283 15.62 5.33 5.54
CA ALA A 283 15.92 5.27 6.97
C ALA A 283 15.83 3.83 7.53
N HIS A 284 14.90 3.02 7.03
CA HIS A 284 14.70 1.63 7.48
C HIS A 284 15.61 0.62 6.80
N ASP A 285 16.43 1.05 5.83
CA ASP A 285 17.54 0.24 5.30
C ASP A 285 18.64 0.02 6.35
N HIS A 286 18.59 0.69 7.51
CA HIS A 286 19.60 0.61 8.56
C HIS A 286 19.01 0.08 9.87
N ALA A 287 19.79 -0.74 10.58
CA ALA A 287 19.39 -1.30 11.87
C ALA A 287 19.62 -0.32 13.03
N GLU A 288 20.67 0.48 12.94
CA GLU A 288 21.03 1.55 13.87
C GLU A 288 20.00 2.70 13.83
N PRO A 289 19.96 3.58 14.86
CA PRO A 289 19.23 4.84 14.74
C PRO A 289 19.68 5.62 13.50
N ALA A 290 18.75 5.82 12.57
CA ALA A 290 19.04 6.35 11.25
C ALA A 290 18.05 7.46 10.87
N VAL A 291 18.58 8.43 10.12
CA VAL A 291 17.81 9.52 9.54
C VAL A 291 18.16 9.64 8.06
N ALA A 292 17.13 9.73 7.23
CA ALA A 292 17.24 10.02 5.81
C ALA A 292 16.51 11.33 5.49
N ILE A 293 17.16 12.20 4.72
CA ILE A 293 16.61 13.46 4.23
C ILE A 293 16.50 13.34 2.71
N ILE A 294 15.27 13.34 2.20
CA ILE A 294 14.96 13.19 0.78
C ILE A 294 14.40 14.49 0.22
N LYS A 295 14.69 14.74 -1.06
CA LYS A 295 14.01 15.76 -1.86
C LYS A 295 13.93 15.28 -3.30
N HIS A 296 12.74 15.29 -3.88
CA HIS A 296 12.50 14.83 -5.26
C HIS A 296 13.02 13.40 -5.50
N ALA A 297 12.60 12.47 -4.63
CA ALA A 297 12.92 11.04 -4.64
C ALA A 297 14.42 10.68 -4.53
N ASN A 298 15.27 11.65 -4.17
CA ASN A 298 16.71 11.49 -4.04
C ASN A 298 17.22 11.92 -2.66
N PRO A 299 18.27 11.25 -2.13
CA PRO A 299 18.81 11.59 -0.82
C PRO A 299 19.66 12.86 -0.87
N CYS A 300 19.31 13.83 -0.02
CA CYS A 300 20.15 14.98 0.32
C CYS A 300 21.22 14.57 1.34
N GLY A 301 20.87 13.64 2.23
CA GLY A 301 21.73 13.13 3.27
C GLY A 301 21.11 11.93 3.97
N ILE A 302 21.95 10.98 4.36
CA ILE A 302 21.59 9.78 5.12
C ILE A 302 22.70 9.61 6.17
N ALA A 303 22.33 9.27 7.39
CA ALA A 303 23.30 8.94 8.42
C ALA A 303 22.71 8.01 9.48
N VAL A 304 23.61 7.27 10.13
CA VAL A 304 23.36 6.54 11.37
C VAL A 304 24.07 7.23 12.55
N GLY A 305 23.59 6.97 13.76
CA GLY A 305 24.18 7.50 14.98
C GLY A 305 23.75 6.72 16.22
N ALA A 306 24.28 7.13 17.38
CA ALA A 306 23.88 6.60 18.67
C ALA A 306 22.41 6.88 19.01
N ASP A 307 21.86 7.96 18.45
CA ASP A 307 20.45 8.34 18.55
C ASP A 307 19.98 9.12 17.32
N VAL A 308 18.68 9.40 17.25
CA VAL A 308 18.04 10.12 16.13
C VAL A 308 18.57 11.55 15.99
N ALA A 309 18.96 12.22 17.07
CA ALA A 309 19.45 13.59 17.02
C ALA A 309 20.85 13.66 16.42
N GLN A 310 21.74 12.73 16.79
CA GLN A 310 23.05 12.61 16.16
C GLN A 310 22.93 12.23 14.69
N ALA A 311 22.08 11.23 14.37
CA ALA A 311 21.84 10.82 12.99
C ALA A 311 21.28 11.98 12.14
N HIS A 312 20.32 12.75 12.66
CA HIS A 312 19.79 13.93 11.96
C HIS A 312 20.87 14.98 11.71
N ALA A 313 21.66 15.36 12.73
CA ALA A 313 22.72 16.35 12.58
C ALA A 313 23.74 15.95 11.50
N ARG A 314 24.13 14.68 11.47
CA ARG A 314 25.05 14.12 10.47
C ARG A 314 24.43 14.07 9.07
N ALA A 315 23.18 13.62 8.93
CA ALA A 315 22.49 13.59 7.65
C ALA A 315 22.26 15.00 7.08
N HIS A 316 21.92 15.97 7.93
CA HIS A 316 21.76 17.37 7.51
C HIS A 316 23.09 17.97 7.02
N ALA A 317 24.21 17.61 7.65
CA ALA A 317 25.55 18.07 7.28
C ALA A 317 26.04 17.52 5.92
N THR A 318 25.39 16.50 5.34
CA THR A 318 25.72 16.02 3.98
C THR A 318 25.56 17.14 2.95
N ASP A 319 24.36 17.73 2.90
CA ASP A 319 24.00 18.87 2.04
C ASP A 319 22.89 19.72 2.71
N PRO A 320 23.29 20.70 3.54
CA PRO A 320 22.34 21.57 4.24
C PRO A 320 21.47 22.41 3.31
N VAL A 321 21.99 22.75 2.12
CA VAL A 321 21.29 23.58 1.13
C VAL A 321 20.15 22.80 0.49
N SER A 322 20.41 21.57 0.06
CA SER A 322 19.38 20.71 -0.53
C SER A 322 18.37 20.21 0.50
N ALA A 323 18.78 20.04 1.77
CA ALA A 323 17.88 19.68 2.86
C ALA A 323 16.77 20.71 3.12
N TYR A 324 16.96 21.97 2.71
CA TYR A 324 15.93 23.01 2.79
C TYR A 324 14.72 22.64 1.91
N GLY A 325 13.56 22.47 2.54
CA GLY A 325 12.31 22.02 1.92
C GLY A 325 12.26 20.52 1.66
N GLY A 326 13.16 19.75 2.29
CA GLY A 326 13.19 18.30 2.20
C GLY A 326 12.13 17.62 3.07
N VAL A 327 12.13 16.30 2.98
CA VAL A 327 11.37 15.36 3.80
C VAL A 327 12.34 14.57 4.67
N VAL A 328 12.10 14.57 5.98
CA VAL A 328 12.92 13.88 6.97
C VAL A 328 12.21 12.61 7.41
N ALA A 329 12.89 11.47 7.36
CA ALA A 329 12.44 10.22 7.95
C ALA A 329 13.41 9.74 9.02
N ALA A 330 12.87 9.25 10.14
CA ALA A 330 13.63 8.56 11.18
C ALA A 330 13.09 7.14 11.37
N ASN A 331 13.99 6.16 11.58
CA ASN A 331 13.60 4.77 11.85
C ASN A 331 13.36 4.48 13.35
N ARG A 332 13.41 5.51 14.20
CA ARG A 332 13.13 5.48 15.64
C ARG A 332 12.32 6.71 16.04
N VAL A 333 11.80 6.70 17.26
CA VAL A 333 11.01 7.81 17.82
C VAL A 333 11.82 9.12 17.77
N VAL A 334 11.22 10.18 17.23
CA VAL A 334 11.85 11.50 17.18
C VAL A 334 11.84 12.12 18.58
N THR A 335 13.04 12.40 19.08
CA THR A 335 13.26 12.99 20.41
C THR A 335 13.14 14.51 20.37
N ARG A 336 13.00 15.14 21.55
CA ARG A 336 13.05 16.60 21.66
C ARG A 336 14.33 17.19 21.08
N ALA A 337 15.48 16.56 21.33
CA ALA A 337 16.78 17.03 20.84
C ALA A 337 16.83 17.02 19.30
N ALA A 338 16.31 15.97 18.65
CA ALA A 338 16.19 15.93 17.19
C ALA A 338 15.22 17.01 16.68
N ALA A 339 14.07 17.17 17.33
CA ALA A 339 13.09 18.20 16.98
C ALA A 339 13.66 19.62 17.05
N GLU A 340 14.46 19.95 18.06
CA GLU A 340 15.12 21.26 18.21
C GLU A 340 16.13 21.54 17.08
N GLN A 341 16.73 20.50 16.48
CA GLN A 341 17.59 20.63 15.31
C GLN A 341 16.81 20.73 14.00
N ILE A 342 15.69 20.01 13.87
CA ILE A 342 14.84 20.02 12.67
C ILE A 342 14.08 21.35 12.55
N ALA A 343 13.54 21.87 13.65
CA ALA A 343 12.69 23.05 13.68
C ALA A 343 13.28 24.31 13.01
N PRO A 344 14.57 24.67 13.15
CA PRO A 344 15.12 25.84 12.46
C PRO A 344 15.20 25.66 10.93
N VAL A 345 15.22 24.42 10.42
CA VAL A 345 15.29 24.12 9.00
C VAL A 345 13.88 24.11 8.40
N PHE A 346 13.69 24.74 7.23
CA PHE A 346 12.43 24.59 6.51
C PHE A 346 12.27 23.14 6.06
N THR A 347 11.30 22.44 6.64
CA THR A 347 11.04 21.01 6.40
C THR A 347 9.58 20.84 5.99
N GLU A 348 9.32 20.13 4.89
CA GLU A 348 7.96 19.91 4.39
C GLU A 348 7.23 18.82 5.19
N VAL A 349 7.92 17.70 5.45
CA VAL A 349 7.39 16.51 6.13
C VAL A 349 8.44 15.93 7.07
N VAL A 350 8.01 15.49 8.26
CA VAL A 350 8.76 14.61 9.15
C VAL A 350 7.96 13.34 9.38
N VAL A 351 8.52 12.18 9.07
CA VAL A 351 7.90 10.87 9.26
C VAL A 351 8.73 10.00 10.20
N ALA A 352 8.08 9.34 11.15
CA ALA A 352 8.74 8.51 12.15
C ALA A 352 7.78 7.43 12.68
N PRO A 353 8.28 6.37 13.33
CA PRO A 353 7.41 5.44 14.07
C PRO A 353 6.68 6.09 15.25
N GLY A 354 7.17 7.24 15.71
CA GLY A 354 6.54 8.02 16.77
C GLY A 354 7.32 9.29 17.09
N PHE A 355 6.77 10.10 17.98
CA PHE A 355 7.39 11.33 18.48
C PHE A 355 7.25 11.37 20.00
N GLU A 356 8.28 11.85 20.69
CA GLU A 356 8.11 12.26 22.07
C GLU A 356 7.12 13.43 22.17
N PRO A 357 6.32 13.55 23.25
CA PRO A 357 5.40 14.68 23.41
C PRO A 357 6.10 16.05 23.30
N ALA A 358 7.30 16.18 23.87
CA ALA A 358 8.08 17.42 23.80
C ALA A 358 8.65 17.67 22.39
N ALA A 359 8.90 16.63 21.60
CA ALA A 359 9.29 16.77 20.19
C ALA A 359 8.14 17.32 19.34
N LEU A 360 6.92 16.80 19.57
CA LEU A 360 5.71 17.30 18.91
C LEU A 360 5.48 18.78 19.22
N GLU A 361 5.61 19.20 20.49
CA GLU A 361 5.45 20.60 20.88
C GLU A 361 6.39 21.53 20.09
N VAL A 362 7.68 21.16 20.01
CA VAL A 362 8.69 21.93 19.28
C VAL A 362 8.36 22.03 17.78
N LEU A 363 7.99 20.91 17.15
CA LEU A 363 7.72 20.87 15.71
C LEU A 363 6.37 21.52 15.35
N GLN A 364 5.36 21.39 16.21
CA GLN A 364 4.03 21.98 16.01
C GLN A 364 4.05 23.52 16.06
N ALA A 365 5.07 24.12 16.66
CA ALA A 365 5.31 25.57 16.57
C ALA A 365 5.50 26.04 15.10
N LYS A 366 5.85 25.14 14.17
CA LYS A 366 5.88 25.42 12.73
C LYS A 366 4.53 25.06 12.12
N LYS A 367 3.76 26.08 11.71
CA LYS A 367 2.39 25.92 11.18
C LYS A 367 2.22 24.89 10.05
N ASN A 368 3.22 24.73 9.17
CA ASN A 368 3.04 24.04 7.90
C ASN A 368 3.65 22.63 7.83
N VAL A 369 4.58 22.27 8.73
CA VAL A 369 5.29 20.98 8.67
C VAL A 369 4.30 19.84 8.89
N ARG A 370 4.30 18.85 8.01
CA ARG A 370 3.49 17.64 8.22
C ARG A 370 4.26 16.69 9.13
N LEU A 371 3.62 16.27 10.22
CA LEU A 371 4.17 15.28 11.14
C LEU A 371 3.39 14.00 10.95
N LEU A 372 4.06 12.94 10.51
CA LEU A 372 3.44 11.66 10.16
C LEU A 372 3.95 10.55 11.08
N THR A 373 3.05 9.70 11.55
CA THR A 373 3.39 8.45 12.23
C THR A 373 2.95 7.24 11.42
N ILE A 374 3.84 6.27 11.29
CA ILE A 374 3.56 4.94 10.72
C ILE A 374 3.81 3.92 11.84
N ASP A 375 2.89 2.98 12.04
CA ASP A 375 3.08 1.93 13.05
C ASP A 375 4.33 1.10 12.73
N ALA A 376 5.21 0.89 13.71
CA ALA A 376 6.42 0.08 13.58
C ALA A 376 6.13 -1.41 13.35
N GLY A 377 4.91 -1.88 13.65
CA GLY A 377 4.43 -3.23 13.34
C GLY A 377 3.98 -3.42 11.88
N ALA A 378 4.11 -2.39 11.03
CA ALA A 378 3.73 -2.46 9.63
C ALA A 378 4.46 -3.59 8.90
N THR A 379 3.70 -4.48 8.26
CA THR A 379 4.28 -5.52 7.39
C THR A 379 4.63 -4.89 6.05
N PRO A 380 5.92 -4.78 5.67
CA PRO A 380 6.29 -4.15 4.42
C PRO A 380 5.87 -5.02 3.24
N ALA A 381 5.48 -4.40 2.12
CA ALA A 381 5.09 -5.12 0.90
C ALA A 381 6.21 -6.05 0.41
N ALA A 382 5.88 -7.31 0.09
CA ALA A 382 6.85 -8.29 -0.41
C ALA A 382 7.29 -7.99 -1.85
N VAL A 383 6.40 -7.42 -2.65
CA VAL A 383 6.62 -7.08 -4.06
C VAL A 383 6.43 -5.60 -4.33
N GLU A 384 7.16 -5.08 -5.32
CA GLU A 384 7.02 -3.75 -5.87
C GLU A 384 6.30 -3.81 -7.23
N MET A 385 5.38 -2.88 -7.45
CA MET A 385 4.58 -2.76 -8.67
C MET A 385 5.03 -1.53 -9.46
N ARG A 386 5.50 -1.72 -10.69
CA ARG A 386 5.94 -0.64 -11.58
C ARG A 386 5.11 -0.63 -12.88
N PRO A 387 4.13 0.29 -13.01
CA PRO A 387 3.35 0.42 -14.23
C PRO A 387 4.23 0.73 -15.44
N VAL A 388 3.90 0.12 -16.58
CA VAL A 388 4.48 0.41 -17.90
C VAL A 388 3.36 0.61 -18.92
N SER A 389 3.63 1.24 -20.06
CA SER A 389 2.59 1.46 -21.07
C SER A 389 1.98 0.13 -21.53
N GLY A 390 0.70 -0.08 -21.23
CA GLY A 390 -0.04 -1.31 -21.60
C GLY A 390 0.06 -2.45 -20.59
N GLY A 391 0.79 -2.31 -19.47
CA GLY A 391 0.95 -3.41 -18.51
C GLY A 391 1.58 -3.03 -17.18
N LEU A 392 2.06 -4.04 -16.46
CA LEU A 392 2.64 -3.93 -15.12
C LEU A 392 3.89 -4.81 -15.00
N LEU A 393 4.96 -4.26 -14.43
CA LEU A 393 6.09 -5.04 -13.93
C LEU A 393 5.90 -5.29 -12.43
N VAL A 394 6.22 -6.51 -11.99
CA VAL A 394 6.20 -6.90 -10.57
C VAL A 394 7.55 -7.55 -10.26
N GLN A 395 8.16 -7.15 -9.15
CA GLN A 395 9.42 -7.72 -8.66
C GLN A 395 9.40 -7.81 -7.14
N GLU A 396 10.26 -8.63 -6.56
CA GLU A 396 10.51 -8.59 -5.12
C GLU A 396 11.09 -7.22 -4.72
N VAL A 397 10.74 -6.76 -3.52
CA VAL A 397 11.35 -5.55 -2.97
C VAL A 397 12.81 -5.85 -2.62
N ASP A 398 13.73 -5.03 -3.11
CA ASP A 398 15.13 -5.04 -2.66
C ASP A 398 15.22 -4.61 -1.18
N ARG A 399 15.62 -5.56 -0.33
CA ARG A 399 15.80 -5.51 1.12
C ARG A 399 17.17 -6.01 1.56
N PHE A 400 18.15 -6.03 0.65
CA PHE A 400 19.49 -6.57 0.90
C PHE A 400 19.49 -8.06 1.26
N GLN A 401 18.73 -8.85 0.51
CA GLN A 401 18.56 -10.29 0.73
C GLN A 401 19.56 -11.17 -0.04
N ALA A 402 20.55 -10.60 -0.73
CA ALA A 402 21.53 -11.37 -1.49
C ALA A 402 22.78 -11.66 -0.64
N ASP A 403 23.50 -12.74 -0.93
CA ASP A 403 24.72 -13.13 -0.20
C ASP A 403 25.77 -12.01 -0.14
N GLY A 404 25.92 -11.26 -1.24
CA GLY A 404 26.84 -10.12 -1.35
C GLY A 404 26.49 -8.91 -0.48
N ASP A 405 25.36 -8.92 0.23
CA ASP A 405 24.98 -7.85 1.16
C ASP A 405 25.57 -8.02 2.55
N ASP A 406 26.02 -9.24 2.89
CA ASP A 406 26.80 -9.51 4.09
C ASP A 406 28.28 -9.17 3.83
N PRO A 407 28.90 -8.23 4.58
CA PRO A 407 30.32 -7.92 4.42
C PRO A 407 31.25 -9.13 4.64
N ALA A 408 30.80 -10.20 5.32
CA ALA A 408 31.55 -11.44 5.46
C ALA A 408 31.76 -12.20 4.14
N SER A 409 30.92 -11.96 3.12
CA SER A 409 31.03 -12.58 1.79
C SER A 409 31.86 -11.75 0.80
N TRP A 410 32.24 -10.52 1.18
CA TRP A 410 32.95 -9.62 0.28
C TRP A 410 34.37 -10.09 -0.02
N THR A 411 34.78 -9.94 -1.28
CA THR A 411 36.14 -10.26 -1.72
C THR A 411 37.03 -9.04 -1.66
N LEU A 412 38.12 -9.09 -0.88
CA LEU A 412 39.18 -8.07 -0.89
C LEU A 412 39.98 -8.17 -2.19
N ALA A 413 39.79 -7.24 -3.11
CA ALA A 413 40.42 -7.25 -4.44
C ALA A 413 41.71 -6.41 -4.52
N ALA A 414 41.84 -5.37 -3.69
CA ALA A 414 43.02 -4.51 -3.64
C ALA A 414 43.26 -3.94 -2.23
N GLY A 415 44.51 -3.60 -1.93
CA GLY A 415 44.91 -2.96 -0.67
C GLY A 415 44.93 -3.89 0.53
N GLU A 416 45.18 -3.30 1.70
CA GLU A 416 45.06 -3.98 3.00
C GLU A 416 43.59 -4.12 3.39
N ALA A 417 43.27 -5.10 4.23
CA ALA A 417 41.92 -5.26 4.76
C ALA A 417 41.50 -4.01 5.56
N ALA A 418 40.24 -3.60 5.42
CA ALA A 418 39.69 -2.48 6.18
C ALA A 418 39.72 -2.78 7.69
N ASP A 419 40.05 -1.77 8.49
CA ASP A 419 39.80 -1.82 9.94
C ASP A 419 38.30 -1.74 10.24
N ASP A 420 37.90 -2.05 11.48
CA ASP A 420 36.49 -2.14 11.87
C ASP A 420 35.71 -0.85 11.58
N ALA A 421 36.33 0.32 11.77
CA ALA A 421 35.71 1.60 11.51
C ALA A 421 35.51 1.86 10.01
N THR A 422 36.49 1.50 9.18
CA THR A 422 36.40 1.62 7.72
C THR A 422 35.43 0.60 7.14
N LEU A 423 35.39 -0.62 7.67
CA LEU A 423 34.41 -1.61 7.26
C LEU A 423 32.98 -1.18 7.63
N ALA A 424 32.77 -0.62 8.82
CA ALA A 424 31.48 -0.07 9.22
C ALA A 424 31.01 1.07 8.29
N ASP A 425 31.91 1.98 7.92
CA ASP A 425 31.61 3.03 6.93
C ASP A 425 31.29 2.45 5.54
N LEU A 426 32.01 1.40 5.10
CA LEU A 426 31.73 0.74 3.81
C LEU A 426 30.37 0.06 3.82
N VAL A 427 30.01 -0.63 4.90
CA VAL A 427 28.68 -1.26 5.07
C VAL A 427 27.58 -0.21 5.08
N PHE A 428 27.78 0.88 5.83
CA PHE A 428 26.85 2.01 5.81
C PHE A 428 26.70 2.55 4.37
N ALA A 429 27.80 2.80 3.67
CA ALA A 429 27.78 3.36 2.32
C ALA A 429 27.12 2.42 1.31
N TRP A 430 27.40 1.11 1.42
CA TRP A 430 26.82 0.05 0.60
C TRP A 430 25.30 0.01 0.72
N ARG A 431 24.78 0.08 1.96
CA ARG A 431 23.33 0.09 2.19
C ARG A 431 22.69 1.41 1.75
N ALA A 432 23.31 2.53 2.09
CA ALA A 432 22.77 3.86 1.79
C ALA A 432 22.71 4.15 0.28
N VAL A 433 23.61 3.57 -0.54
CA VAL A 433 23.64 3.85 -2.00
C VAL A 433 22.38 3.36 -2.71
N ARG A 434 21.69 2.33 -2.20
CA ARG A 434 20.41 1.81 -2.75
C ARG A 434 19.32 2.89 -2.83
N ALA A 435 19.34 3.87 -1.92
CA ALA A 435 18.36 4.96 -1.91
C ALA A 435 18.62 6.02 -3.00
N ALA A 436 19.85 6.13 -3.50
CA ALA A 436 20.21 7.06 -4.57
C ALA A 436 19.87 6.46 -5.94
N LYS A 437 19.30 7.26 -6.84
CA LYS A 437 18.94 6.80 -8.19
C LYS A 437 20.20 6.51 -9.01
N SER A 438 20.13 5.48 -9.83
CA SER A 438 21.27 4.97 -10.59
C SER A 438 21.64 5.87 -11.78
N ASN A 439 22.90 5.93 -12.21
CA ASN A 439 24.07 5.35 -11.54
C ASN A 439 24.43 6.15 -10.27
N ALA A 440 24.68 5.46 -9.15
CA ALA A 440 24.91 6.10 -7.87
C ALA A 440 26.32 5.83 -7.31
N ILE A 441 26.91 6.88 -6.73
CA ILE A 441 28.15 6.84 -5.95
C ILE A 441 27.91 7.58 -4.64
N LEU A 442 28.15 6.91 -3.52
CA LEU A 442 27.99 7.50 -2.18
C LEU A 442 29.32 7.47 -1.44
N LEU A 443 29.77 8.65 -1.02
CA LEU A 443 30.91 8.84 -0.13
C LEU A 443 30.43 8.90 1.31
N ALA A 444 31.10 8.20 2.22
CA ALA A 444 30.74 8.19 3.64
C ALA A 444 31.95 8.32 4.57
N HIS A 445 31.69 8.88 5.75
CA HIS A 445 32.64 8.96 6.85
C HIS A 445 31.87 9.01 8.18
N ASP A 446 32.29 8.20 9.16
CA ASP A 446 31.71 8.13 10.51
C ASP A 446 30.17 7.90 10.49
N GLY A 447 29.75 6.92 9.69
CA GLY A 447 28.35 6.52 9.56
C GLY A 447 27.44 7.56 8.89
N ALA A 448 28.00 8.51 8.14
CA ALA A 448 27.23 9.55 7.47
C ALA A 448 27.65 9.72 6.01
N ALA A 449 26.68 9.96 5.14
CA ALA A 449 26.99 10.38 3.78
C ALA A 449 27.67 11.76 3.82
N VAL A 450 28.77 11.92 3.08
CA VAL A 450 29.46 13.21 2.92
C VAL A 450 29.34 13.76 1.51
N GLY A 451 29.11 12.91 0.51
CA GLY A 451 28.84 13.34 -0.86
C GLY A 451 28.11 12.26 -1.65
N ILE A 452 27.13 12.65 -2.46
CA ILE A 452 26.28 11.71 -3.18
C ILE A 452 26.17 12.15 -4.65
N GLY A 453 26.65 11.30 -5.55
CA GLY A 453 26.45 11.40 -6.98
C GLY A 453 25.30 10.49 -7.38
N MET A 454 24.23 11.06 -7.91
CA MET A 454 22.95 10.37 -8.12
C MET A 454 22.36 10.66 -9.51
N GLY A 455 21.66 9.68 -10.07
CA GLY A 455 20.81 9.80 -11.26
C GLY A 455 21.58 10.05 -12.56
N GLN A 456 22.87 9.77 -12.63
CA GLN A 456 23.66 10.02 -13.84
C GLN A 456 23.61 8.86 -14.80
N VAL A 457 23.48 9.18 -16.08
CA VAL A 457 23.57 8.19 -17.18
C VAL A 457 24.97 7.58 -17.30
N ASN A 458 26.00 8.26 -16.78
CA ASN A 458 27.40 7.84 -16.82
C ASN A 458 28.00 7.83 -15.40
N ARG A 459 28.65 6.72 -15.01
CA ARG A 459 29.15 6.51 -13.65
C ARG A 459 30.27 7.47 -13.25
N VAL A 460 31.18 7.83 -14.17
CA VAL A 460 32.25 8.81 -13.86
C VAL A 460 31.68 10.18 -13.48
N ASP A 461 30.52 10.56 -14.02
CA ASP A 461 29.85 11.81 -13.65
C ASP A 461 29.25 11.73 -12.24
N SER A 462 28.76 10.56 -11.81
CA SER A 462 28.39 10.33 -10.41
C SER A 462 29.61 10.39 -9.48
N CYS A 463 30.77 9.88 -9.87
CA CYS A 463 32.00 10.01 -9.10
C CYS A 463 32.43 11.48 -8.94
N ARG A 464 32.39 12.25 -10.04
CA ARG A 464 32.71 13.69 -10.01
C ARG A 464 31.74 14.45 -9.12
N LEU A 465 30.44 14.18 -9.27
CA LEU A 465 29.40 14.85 -8.50
C LEU A 465 29.48 14.52 -7.01
N SER A 466 29.77 13.27 -6.63
CA SER A 466 29.92 12.89 -5.23
C SER A 466 31.09 13.63 -4.58
N VAL A 467 32.26 13.65 -5.24
CA VAL A 467 33.47 14.35 -4.78
C VAL A 467 33.23 15.87 -4.70
N GLU A 468 32.66 16.47 -5.73
CA GLU A 468 32.37 17.91 -5.76
C GLU A 468 31.46 18.30 -4.59
N ARG A 469 30.36 17.57 -4.36
CA ARG A 469 29.44 17.86 -3.25
C ARG A 469 30.09 17.63 -1.89
N ALA A 470 30.92 16.60 -1.75
CA ALA A 470 31.65 16.35 -0.50
C ALA A 470 32.57 17.54 -0.15
N ASN A 471 33.27 18.09 -1.13
CA ASN A 471 34.29 19.11 -0.90
C ASN A 471 33.77 20.56 -0.94
N THR A 472 32.62 20.82 -1.56
CA THR A 472 32.09 22.19 -1.72
C THR A 472 31.04 22.59 -0.68
N LEU A 473 30.38 21.61 -0.03
CA LEU A 473 29.24 21.85 0.87
C LEU A 473 29.61 21.91 2.36
N ALA A 474 30.91 21.91 2.70
CA ALA A 474 31.38 21.89 4.09
C ALA A 474 32.49 22.93 4.38
N ASP A 475 32.21 24.22 4.11
CA ASP A 475 33.03 25.38 4.52
C ASP A 475 34.55 25.20 4.35
N GLY A 476 34.96 24.71 3.18
CA GLY A 476 36.38 24.52 2.82
C GLY A 476 37.02 23.21 3.29
N ALA A 477 36.27 22.32 3.94
CA ALA A 477 36.73 20.98 4.28
C ALA A 477 36.61 20.02 3.08
N GLU A 478 37.72 19.36 2.72
CA GLU A 478 37.76 18.29 1.71
C GLU A 478 37.22 16.97 2.28
N ARG A 479 35.91 16.85 2.50
CA ARG A 479 35.32 15.65 3.13
C ARG A 479 35.47 14.37 2.33
N ALA A 480 35.76 14.44 1.02
CA ALA A 480 36.07 13.24 0.24
C ALA A 480 37.40 12.59 0.68
N ARG A 481 38.35 13.39 1.18
CA ARG A 481 39.65 12.90 1.63
C ARG A 481 39.49 12.06 2.90
N GLY A 482 39.92 10.82 2.81
CA GLY A 482 39.76 9.86 3.89
C GLY A 482 38.32 9.37 4.07
N ALA A 483 37.38 9.64 3.16
CA ALA A 483 36.08 8.98 3.13
C ALA A 483 36.18 7.58 2.50
N VAL A 484 35.18 6.73 2.70
CA VAL A 484 34.97 5.53 1.89
C VAL A 484 33.99 5.83 0.76
N ALA A 485 33.93 4.98 -0.26
CA ALA A 485 32.93 5.07 -1.32
C ALA A 485 32.20 3.74 -1.56
N ALA A 486 30.91 3.82 -1.87
CA ALA A 486 30.14 2.72 -2.42
C ALA A 486 29.62 3.07 -3.83
N SER A 487 29.61 2.07 -4.71
CA SER A 487 29.07 2.16 -6.06
C SER A 487 27.94 1.15 -6.23
N ASP A 488 26.74 1.60 -6.60
CA ASP A 488 25.53 0.74 -6.72
C ASP A 488 25.66 -0.37 -7.78
N ALA A 489 26.55 -0.17 -8.74
CA ALA A 489 26.93 -1.11 -9.79
C ALA A 489 28.44 -1.07 -10.04
N PHE A 490 28.95 -2.00 -10.84
CA PHE A 490 30.38 -2.07 -11.13
C PHE A 490 30.90 -0.83 -11.87
N PHE A 491 32.20 -0.56 -11.73
CA PHE A 491 32.90 0.43 -12.57
C PHE A 491 33.15 -0.14 -13.98
N PRO A 492 32.60 0.46 -15.05
CA PRO A 492 32.80 -0.05 -16.40
C PRO A 492 34.23 0.21 -16.92
N PHE A 493 34.89 1.25 -16.41
CA PHE A 493 36.27 1.64 -16.71
C PHE A 493 36.93 2.19 -15.43
N ALA A 494 38.26 2.26 -15.40
CA ALA A 494 39.00 2.77 -14.24
C ALA A 494 38.82 4.28 -14.00
N ASP A 495 38.29 5.03 -14.97
CA ASP A 495 38.15 6.50 -14.90
C ASP A 495 37.24 6.98 -13.75
N GLY A 496 36.12 6.30 -13.52
CA GLY A 496 35.21 6.58 -12.40
C GLY A 496 35.91 6.37 -11.06
N LEU A 497 36.60 5.24 -10.90
CA LEU A 497 37.39 4.96 -9.70
C LEU A 497 38.50 6.00 -9.54
N GLN A 498 39.22 6.35 -10.60
CA GLN A 498 40.33 7.30 -10.55
C GLN A 498 39.90 8.66 -9.98
N VAL A 499 38.70 9.15 -10.30
CA VAL A 499 38.15 10.37 -9.70
C VAL A 499 38.07 10.28 -8.17
N LEU A 500 37.69 9.12 -7.64
CA LEU A 500 37.62 8.88 -6.19
C LEU A 500 39.01 8.76 -5.56
N LEU A 501 39.94 8.08 -6.24
CA LEU A 501 41.33 7.94 -5.80
C LEU A 501 42.03 9.30 -5.73
N ASP A 502 41.88 10.14 -6.75
CA ASP A 502 42.45 11.49 -6.82
C ASP A 502 41.90 12.40 -5.72
N ALA A 503 40.65 12.19 -5.30
CA ALA A 503 40.02 12.88 -4.19
C ALA A 503 40.47 12.39 -2.80
N GLY A 504 41.28 11.32 -2.74
CA GLY A 504 41.81 10.75 -1.51
C GLY A 504 40.86 9.84 -0.76
N VAL A 505 39.92 9.18 -1.45
CA VAL A 505 39.08 8.12 -0.85
C VAL A 505 39.96 6.98 -0.35
N ARG A 506 39.71 6.52 0.88
CA ARG A 506 40.55 5.50 1.56
C ARG A 506 40.18 4.06 1.23
N ALA A 507 38.92 3.81 0.92
CA ALA A 507 38.41 2.48 0.59
C ALA A 507 37.16 2.56 -0.31
N VAL A 508 36.95 1.55 -1.14
CA VAL A 508 35.83 1.46 -2.07
C VAL A 508 35.16 0.08 -2.01
N VAL A 509 33.84 0.04 -2.04
CA VAL A 509 33.05 -1.18 -2.25
C VAL A 509 32.20 -1.05 -3.52
N GLN A 510 32.21 -2.10 -4.33
CA GLN A 510 31.42 -2.20 -5.55
C GLN A 510 31.04 -3.66 -5.83
N PRO A 511 30.14 -3.97 -6.78
CA PRO A 511 29.80 -5.36 -7.09
C PRO A 511 30.91 -6.15 -7.76
N GLY A 512 31.66 -5.53 -8.68
CA GLY A 512 32.43 -6.27 -9.68
C GLY A 512 31.54 -6.96 -10.73
N GLY A 513 32.14 -7.83 -11.55
CA GLY A 513 31.50 -8.52 -12.66
C GLY A 513 31.72 -7.84 -14.03
N SER A 514 32.57 -6.81 -14.12
CA SER A 514 32.96 -6.23 -15.41
C SER A 514 34.01 -7.10 -16.09
N ILE A 515 33.96 -7.19 -17.43
CA ILE A 515 35.09 -7.73 -18.22
C ILE A 515 36.39 -6.92 -18.05
N ARG A 516 36.31 -5.74 -17.43
CA ARG A 516 37.42 -4.82 -17.14
C ARG A 516 37.72 -4.68 -15.65
N ASP A 517 37.24 -5.60 -14.81
CA ASP A 517 37.52 -5.52 -13.36
C ASP A 517 39.02 -5.50 -13.08
N GLU A 518 39.83 -6.24 -13.83
CA GLU A 518 41.30 -6.22 -13.68
C GLU A 518 41.89 -4.81 -13.85
N GLU A 519 41.37 -4.01 -14.78
CA GLU A 519 41.80 -2.63 -15.03
C GLU A 519 41.49 -1.73 -13.83
N VAL A 520 40.27 -1.86 -13.28
CA VAL A 520 39.78 -1.09 -12.14
C VAL A 520 40.52 -1.49 -10.86
N VAL A 521 40.69 -2.78 -10.62
CA VAL A 521 41.43 -3.32 -9.47
C VAL A 521 42.90 -2.90 -9.51
N ALA A 522 43.53 -2.94 -10.69
CA ALA A 522 44.91 -2.46 -10.85
C ALA A 522 45.07 -0.97 -10.50
N ALA A 523 44.09 -0.13 -10.82
CA ALA A 523 44.10 1.28 -10.43
C ALA A 523 44.00 1.46 -8.90
N ALA A 524 43.13 0.70 -8.21
CA ALA A 524 43.08 0.71 -6.74
C ALA A 524 44.39 0.23 -6.11
N GLN A 525 44.98 -0.86 -6.63
CA GLN A 525 46.27 -1.38 -6.17
C GLN A 525 47.39 -0.35 -6.36
N ALA A 526 47.44 0.32 -7.51
CA ALA A 526 48.43 1.36 -7.78
C ALA A 526 48.31 2.57 -6.84
N ALA A 527 47.09 2.90 -6.41
CA ALA A 527 46.83 3.95 -5.44
C ALA A 527 46.97 3.50 -3.97
N GLY A 528 47.16 2.21 -3.70
CA GLY A 528 47.20 1.66 -2.34
C GLY A 528 45.86 1.75 -1.61
N VAL A 529 44.74 1.78 -2.33
CA VAL A 529 43.39 1.93 -1.78
C VAL A 529 42.72 0.57 -1.63
N THR A 530 42.09 0.34 -0.48
CA THR A 530 41.32 -0.88 -0.20
C THR A 530 40.11 -0.97 -1.12
N MET A 531 39.92 -2.11 -1.78
CA MET A 531 38.74 -2.37 -2.63
C MET A 531 38.09 -3.70 -2.29
N TYR A 532 36.77 -3.68 -2.08
CA TYR A 532 35.93 -4.87 -1.94
C TYR A 532 35.01 -5.07 -3.14
N LEU A 533 34.82 -6.33 -3.53
CA LEU A 533 33.84 -6.78 -4.51
C LEU A 533 32.73 -7.56 -3.79
N THR A 534 31.46 -7.14 -3.96
CA THR A 534 30.31 -7.75 -3.27
C THR A 534 29.65 -8.87 -4.08
N GLY A 535 29.73 -8.84 -5.41
CA GLY A 535 28.97 -9.73 -6.29
C GLY A 535 27.46 -9.41 -6.41
N THR A 536 26.96 -8.42 -5.65
CA THR A 536 25.54 -8.00 -5.64
C THR A 536 25.43 -6.56 -6.14
N ARG A 537 24.37 -6.21 -6.87
CA ARG A 537 24.10 -4.82 -7.32
C ARG A 537 22.78 -4.29 -6.75
N HIS A 538 22.67 -2.98 -6.60
CA HIS A 538 21.45 -2.30 -6.14
C HIS A 538 21.04 -1.14 -7.04
N PHE A 539 20.61 -1.45 -8.27
CA PHE A 539 20.06 -0.41 -9.15
C PHE A 539 18.68 0.08 -8.67
N ALA A 540 18.45 1.40 -8.73
CA ALA A 540 17.19 2.03 -8.37
C ALA A 540 16.82 3.17 -9.34
N HIS A 541 15.56 3.21 -9.81
CA HIS A 541 15.09 4.15 -10.84
C HIS A 541 13.77 4.84 -10.51
#